data_AF-A0A9W9JVZ2-F1
#
_entry.id   AF-A0A9W9JVZ2-F1
#
_cell.length_a   1.000
_cell.length_b   1.000
_cell.length_c   1.000
_cell.angle_alpha   90.00
_cell.angle_beta   90.00
_cell.angle_gamma   90.00
#
_symmetry.space_group_name_H-M   'P 1'
#
loop_
_entity.id
_entity.type
_entity.pdbx_description
1 polymer ?
#
loop_
_entity_poly.entity_id
_entity_poly.type
_entity_poly.pdbx_seq_one_letter_code
_entity_poly.pdbx_strand_id
1 'polypeptide(L)'
;MTHYSEPYINWNNKIQPLVRPIIPETPELPPSKSLAAKVQDCSRHPWGVIDYHLYLAAIERGRDVLTRLEEVILLNTGGFRQVSLDDLLDADVFSRSPAETNIILFVNMPWLPLSLLTPLTEQKLVLGFDLQRRHILGYFFESAPDNLVDIGYILDEGQQVIDIHIDRFLAMYTYMVKEYIEVLGIGMFRYFRESQYELPTGMDLTVTIQIAQFLNDFADLLWGQKSTDFRQNYTDYEEQLRTLLSKASWESWFAVQKGLTIQQYREKKINQMKLEQRVLYDLLFDRPYVLSAPSTQSLS
;
A
#
# COMPACT_ATOMS: atom_id res chain seq x y z
N MET A 1 80.00 18.20 -0.52
CA MET A 1 79.53 19.38 -1.26
C MET A 1 79.73 19.11 -2.74
N THR A 2 78.67 18.74 -3.44
CA THR A 2 78.67 18.43 -4.88
C THR A 2 77.46 19.13 -5.47
N HIS A 3 77.72 20.22 -6.20
CA HIS A 3 76.75 20.93 -7.01
C HIS A 3 76.33 20.04 -8.18
N TYR A 4 75.03 19.83 -8.37
CA TYR A 4 74.46 19.38 -9.63
C TYR A 4 73.51 20.46 -10.16
N SER A 5 73.85 20.94 -11.34
CA SER A 5 73.11 21.89 -12.18
C SER A 5 71.90 21.21 -12.84
N GLU A 6 70.74 21.85 -12.77
CA GLU A 6 69.52 21.40 -13.46
C GLU A 6 69.59 21.65 -14.98
N PRO A 7 69.14 20.70 -15.82
CA PRO A 7 69.03 20.92 -17.26
C PRO A 7 67.73 21.62 -17.65
N TYR A 8 67.87 22.58 -18.57
CA TYR A 8 66.83 23.39 -19.18
C TYR A 8 65.92 22.54 -20.08
N ILE A 9 64.61 22.47 -19.80
CA ILE A 9 63.62 21.77 -20.64
C ILE A 9 63.04 22.74 -21.67
N ASN A 10 63.17 22.37 -22.94
CA ASN A 10 62.68 23.12 -24.09
C ASN A 10 61.18 22.86 -24.32
N TRP A 11 60.35 23.88 -24.09
CA TRP A 11 58.88 23.82 -24.13
C TRP A 11 58.24 23.87 -25.54
N ASN A 12 59.01 23.78 -26.62
CA ASN A 12 58.48 23.96 -27.98
C ASN A 12 58.07 22.69 -28.75
N ASN A 13 57.96 21.54 -28.11
CA ASN A 13 57.44 20.34 -28.78
C ASN A 13 55.92 20.21 -28.63
N LYS A 14 55.25 20.76 -29.66
CA LYS A 14 53.87 20.52 -30.13
C LYS A 14 53.07 19.47 -29.34
N ILE A 15 52.08 19.95 -28.58
CA ILE A 15 51.01 19.16 -27.97
C ILE A 15 50.25 18.44 -29.10
N GLN A 16 50.35 17.12 -29.16
CA GLN A 16 49.38 16.29 -29.89
C GLN A 16 48.10 16.22 -29.06
N PRO A 17 46.90 16.40 -29.64
CA PRO A 17 45.66 16.25 -28.89
C PRO A 17 45.53 14.80 -28.41
N LEU A 18 45.43 14.63 -27.09
CA LEU A 18 45.13 13.35 -26.45
C LEU A 18 43.81 12.81 -27.04
N VAL A 19 43.91 11.65 -27.70
CA VAL A 19 42.75 10.85 -28.09
C VAL A 19 41.97 10.56 -26.81
N ARG A 20 40.73 11.02 -26.72
CA ARG A 20 39.86 10.72 -25.58
C ARG A 20 39.76 9.20 -25.46
N PRO A 21 40.00 8.60 -24.29
CA PRO A 21 39.71 7.19 -24.10
C PRO A 21 38.23 6.98 -24.39
N ILE A 22 37.93 6.00 -25.25
CA ILE A 22 36.58 5.50 -25.43
C ILE A 22 36.17 4.94 -24.07
N ILE A 23 35.33 5.68 -23.36
CA ILE A 23 34.66 5.19 -22.16
C ILE A 23 33.79 4.03 -22.66
N PRO A 24 33.98 2.79 -22.18
CA PRO A 24 33.04 1.73 -22.50
C PRO A 24 31.66 2.22 -22.09
N GLU A 25 30.70 2.18 -23.00
CA GLU A 25 29.31 2.47 -22.67
C GLU A 25 28.97 1.71 -21.40
N THR A 26 28.63 2.46 -20.35
CA THR A 26 28.09 1.89 -19.12
C THR A 26 26.97 0.96 -19.55
N PRO A 27 26.98 -0.34 -19.19
CA PRO A 27 25.88 -1.22 -19.51
C PRO A 27 24.60 -0.53 -19.09
N GLU A 28 23.67 -0.32 -20.01
CA GLU A 28 22.34 0.19 -19.67
C GLU A 28 21.85 -0.66 -18.51
N LEU A 29 21.63 -0.04 -17.34
CA LEU A 29 20.98 -0.74 -16.24
C LEU A 29 19.66 -1.27 -16.81
N PRO A 30 19.33 -2.56 -16.58
CA PRO A 30 18.05 -3.07 -17.02
C PRO A 30 16.95 -2.14 -16.51
N PRO A 31 15.92 -1.83 -17.31
CA PRO A 31 14.86 -0.93 -16.91
C PRO A 31 14.35 -1.38 -15.54
N SER A 32 14.30 -0.44 -14.59
CA SER A 32 13.89 -0.77 -13.24
C SER A 32 12.50 -1.40 -13.32
N LYS A 33 12.36 -2.63 -12.84
CA LYS A 33 11.06 -3.34 -12.80
C LYS A 33 9.96 -2.42 -12.25
N SER A 34 8.76 -2.47 -12.83
CA SER A 34 7.58 -1.76 -12.33
C SER A 34 7.32 -2.12 -10.86
N LEU A 35 6.63 -1.25 -10.12
CA LEU A 35 6.25 -1.54 -8.73
C LEU A 35 5.47 -2.86 -8.64
N ALA A 36 4.57 -3.12 -9.59
CA ALA A 36 3.81 -4.36 -9.66
C ALA A 36 4.73 -5.59 -9.77
N ALA A 37 5.74 -5.56 -10.64
CA ALA A 37 6.73 -6.61 -10.77
C ALA A 37 7.56 -6.83 -9.51
N LYS A 38 8.02 -5.75 -8.87
CA LYS A 38 8.78 -5.85 -7.62
C LYS A 38 7.95 -6.46 -6.49
N VAL A 39 6.72 -5.98 -6.31
CA VAL A 39 5.80 -6.42 -5.26
C VAL A 39 5.39 -7.87 -5.48
N GLN A 40 5.12 -8.28 -6.72
CA GLN A 40 4.79 -9.67 -7.03
C GLN A 40 5.98 -10.61 -6.76
N ASP A 41 7.19 -10.21 -7.15
CA ASP A 41 8.41 -11.03 -6.97
C ASP A 41 8.69 -11.31 -5.49
N CYS A 42 8.50 -10.33 -4.60
CA CYS A 42 8.83 -10.48 -3.19
C CYS A 42 7.67 -10.99 -2.32
N SER A 43 6.41 -10.83 -2.74
CA SER A 43 5.24 -11.29 -1.97
C SER A 43 4.78 -12.69 -2.35
N ARG A 44 5.39 -13.32 -3.35
CA ARG A 44 5.00 -14.66 -3.80
C ARG A 44 5.39 -15.75 -2.80
N HIS A 45 4.37 -16.42 -2.26
CA HIS A 45 4.57 -17.59 -1.40
C HIS A 45 4.77 -18.87 -2.24
N PRO A 46 5.59 -19.85 -1.80
CA PRO A 46 5.81 -21.13 -2.51
C PRO A 46 4.54 -21.95 -2.76
N TRP A 47 3.47 -21.68 -2.02
CA TRP A 47 2.16 -22.30 -2.22
C TRP A 47 1.32 -21.65 -3.33
N GLY A 48 1.86 -20.67 -4.06
CA GLY A 48 1.12 -20.00 -5.14
C GLY A 48 0.05 -19.03 -4.65
N VAL A 49 0.24 -18.46 -3.46
CA VAL A 49 -0.59 -17.39 -2.87
C VAL A 49 0.24 -16.12 -2.63
N ILE A 50 -0.43 -14.99 -2.41
CA ILE A 50 0.21 -13.73 -2.02
C ILE A 50 0.40 -13.69 -0.51
N ASP A 51 1.62 -13.39 -0.07
CA ASP A 51 1.93 -13.02 1.29
C ASP A 51 1.69 -11.52 1.47
N TYR A 52 0.55 -11.17 2.08
CA TYR A 52 0.15 -9.77 2.26
C TYR A 52 1.03 -9.00 3.27
N HIS A 53 1.77 -9.67 4.15
CA HIS A 53 2.77 -9.02 4.99
C HIS A 53 3.96 -8.54 4.15
N LEU A 54 4.48 -9.41 3.29
CA LEU A 54 5.58 -9.08 2.38
C LEU A 54 5.14 -8.10 1.29
N TYR A 55 3.90 -8.21 0.83
CA TYR A 55 3.26 -7.24 -0.06
C TYR A 55 3.26 -5.84 0.57
N LEU A 56 2.74 -5.72 1.80
CA LEU A 56 2.67 -4.47 2.54
C LEU A 56 4.06 -3.87 2.74
N ALA A 57 5.03 -4.69 3.17
CA ALA A 57 6.42 -4.26 3.32
C ALA A 57 7.05 -3.78 2.00
N ALA A 58 6.63 -4.33 0.85
CA ALA A 58 7.14 -3.95 -0.45
C ALA A 58 6.59 -2.59 -0.92
N ILE A 59 5.29 -2.33 -0.72
CA ILE A 59 4.67 -1.04 -1.07
C ILE A 59 5.12 0.10 -0.14
N GLU A 60 5.49 -0.22 1.11
CA GLU A 60 5.97 0.74 2.10
C GLU A 60 7.50 0.94 2.06
N ARG A 61 8.20 0.20 1.20
CA ARG A 61 9.67 0.19 1.21
C ARG A 61 10.23 1.59 0.92
N GLY A 62 10.96 2.13 1.88
CA GLY A 62 11.57 3.46 1.78
C GLY A 62 10.62 4.62 2.09
N ARG A 63 9.38 4.33 2.54
CA ARG A 63 8.35 5.33 2.85
C ARG A 63 8.21 5.48 4.36
N ASP A 64 9.13 6.20 4.98
CA ASP A 64 8.97 6.62 6.38
C ASP A 64 7.90 7.71 6.52
N VAL A 65 7.61 8.14 7.75
CA VAL A 65 6.56 9.14 8.01
C VAL A 65 6.79 10.42 7.20
N LEU A 66 8.03 10.93 7.19
CA LEU A 66 8.38 12.16 6.47
C LEU A 66 8.17 11.99 4.97
N THR A 67 8.68 10.90 4.41
CA THR A 67 8.53 10.58 2.98
C THR A 67 7.06 10.49 2.60
N ARG A 68 6.21 9.86 3.41
CA ARG A 68 4.77 9.77 3.13
C ARG A 68 4.06 11.11 3.18
N LEU A 69 4.44 11.99 4.11
CA LEU A 69 3.90 13.34 4.19
C LEU A 69 4.32 14.21 3.00
N GLU A 70 5.47 13.94 2.39
CA GLU A 70 5.96 14.65 1.22
C GLU A 70 5.41 14.09 -0.11
N GLU A 71 5.12 12.80 -0.19
CA GLU A 71 4.68 12.11 -1.42
C GLU A 71 3.20 12.32 -1.78
N VAL A 72 2.42 13.01 -0.95
CA VAL A 72 0.99 13.21 -1.21
C VAL A 72 0.73 14.24 -2.30
N ILE A 73 -0.32 14.00 -3.07
CA ILE A 73 -0.76 14.88 -4.15
C ILE A 73 -2.12 15.47 -3.83
N LEU A 74 -2.22 16.80 -3.84
CA LEU A 74 -3.48 17.52 -3.72
C LEU A 74 -4.05 17.79 -5.10
N LEU A 75 -5.27 17.29 -5.34
CA LEU A 75 -6.07 17.58 -6.51
C LEU A 75 -7.10 18.66 -6.13
N ASN A 76 -7.19 19.71 -6.94
CA ASN A 76 -8.19 20.76 -6.83
C ASN A 76 -8.80 21.10 -8.20
N THR A 77 -9.76 22.02 -8.25
CA THR A 77 -10.39 22.40 -9.53
C THR A 77 -9.43 23.13 -10.49
N GLY A 78 -8.31 23.65 -9.99
CA GLY A 78 -7.26 24.32 -10.77
C GLY A 78 -6.16 23.40 -11.29
N GLY A 79 -6.26 22.08 -11.04
CA GLY A 79 -5.24 21.09 -11.40
C GLY A 79 -4.76 20.30 -10.18
N PHE A 80 -3.50 19.89 -10.18
CA PHE A 80 -2.92 19.25 -9.00
C PHE A 80 -1.47 19.67 -8.76
N ARG A 81 -1.02 19.42 -7.54
CA ARG A 81 0.36 19.64 -7.12
C ARG A 81 0.72 18.74 -5.94
N GLN A 82 2.00 18.42 -5.83
CA GLN A 82 2.57 17.87 -4.61
C GLN A 82 2.57 18.95 -3.53
N VAL A 83 2.18 18.61 -2.31
CA VAL A 83 2.07 19.54 -1.17
C VAL A 83 2.69 18.91 0.06
N SER A 84 3.32 19.73 0.90
CA SER A 84 3.73 19.28 2.23
C SER A 84 2.56 19.36 3.22
N LEU A 85 2.69 18.67 4.36
CA LEU A 85 1.73 18.79 5.46
C LEU A 85 1.66 20.23 5.99
N ASP A 86 2.79 20.95 6.06
CA ASP A 86 2.83 22.34 6.52
C ASP A 86 2.03 23.25 5.58
N ASP A 87 2.17 23.07 4.27
CA ASP A 87 1.37 23.80 3.27
C ASP A 87 -0.12 23.50 3.44
N LEU A 88 -0.49 22.27 3.78
CA LEU A 88 -1.89 21.89 4.03
C LEU A 88 -2.42 22.49 5.33
N LEU A 89 -1.60 22.63 6.37
CA LEU A 89 -2.03 23.25 7.64
C LEU A 89 -2.22 24.77 7.52
N ASP A 90 -1.59 25.40 6.52
CA ASP A 90 -1.79 26.82 6.25
C ASP A 90 -3.20 27.09 5.71
N ALA A 91 -3.97 27.86 6.47
CA ALA A 91 -5.38 28.16 6.23
C ALA A 91 -5.67 28.78 4.84
N ASP A 92 -4.63 29.33 4.19
CA ASP A 92 -4.70 29.95 2.87
C ASP A 92 -4.76 28.95 1.70
N VAL A 93 -4.46 27.67 1.93
CA VAL A 93 -4.58 26.63 0.89
C VAL A 93 -6.04 26.22 0.68
N PHE A 94 -6.86 26.22 1.74
CA PHE A 94 -8.28 25.86 1.66
C PHE A 94 -9.23 27.05 1.53
N SER A 95 -8.79 28.27 1.85
CA SER A 95 -9.62 29.47 1.80
C SER A 95 -9.92 29.95 0.37
N ARG A 96 -9.25 29.41 -0.65
CA ARG A 96 -9.29 29.92 -2.02
C ARG A 96 -10.59 29.66 -2.78
N SER A 97 -11.42 28.67 -2.41
CA SER A 97 -12.84 28.62 -2.77
C SER A 97 -13.55 27.38 -2.18
N PRO A 98 -14.73 27.50 -1.55
CA PRO A 98 -15.54 26.38 -1.06
C PRO A 98 -16.06 25.43 -2.15
N ALA A 99 -15.90 25.80 -3.43
CA ALA A 99 -16.35 25.01 -4.57
C ALA A 99 -15.28 24.04 -5.11
N GLU A 100 -14.06 24.06 -4.56
CA GLU A 100 -12.97 23.21 -5.03
C GLU A 100 -12.94 21.89 -4.25
N THR A 101 -13.20 20.77 -4.94
CA THR A 101 -12.99 19.44 -4.37
C THR A 101 -11.50 19.26 -4.11
N ASN A 102 -11.14 19.02 -2.85
CA ASN A 102 -9.75 18.86 -2.42
C ASN A 102 -9.50 17.40 -2.07
N ILE A 103 -8.92 16.64 -3.00
CA ILE A 103 -8.59 15.23 -2.81
C ILE A 103 -7.09 15.10 -2.57
N ILE A 104 -6.71 14.44 -1.47
CA ILE A 104 -5.34 14.02 -1.22
C ILE A 104 -5.19 12.58 -1.70
N LEU A 105 -4.33 12.31 -2.69
CA LEU A 105 -3.89 10.96 -3.02
C LEU A 105 -2.69 10.59 -2.15
N PHE A 106 -2.71 9.41 -1.51
CA PHE A 106 -1.69 9.04 -0.52
C PHE A 106 -1.02 7.68 -0.71
N VAL A 107 -1.62 6.78 -1.50
CA VAL A 107 -0.97 5.52 -1.85
C VAL A 107 -1.43 5.00 -3.20
N ASN A 108 -0.49 4.42 -3.95
CA ASN A 108 -0.70 3.68 -5.17
C ASN A 108 -0.24 2.23 -4.95
N MET A 109 -1.16 1.27 -5.10
CA MET A 109 -0.92 -0.13 -4.79
C MET A 109 -1.16 -1.01 -6.03
N PRO A 110 -0.23 -1.91 -6.39
CA PRO A 110 -0.49 -2.92 -7.41
C PRO A 110 -1.67 -3.82 -7.04
N TRP A 111 -2.69 -3.87 -7.88
CA TRP A 111 -3.77 -4.83 -7.70
C TRP A 111 -3.29 -6.20 -8.15
N LEU A 112 -3.12 -7.12 -7.20
CA LEU A 112 -2.70 -8.49 -7.50
C LEU A 112 -3.91 -9.44 -7.49
N PRO A 113 -4.20 -10.13 -8.60
CA PRO A 113 -5.26 -11.12 -8.63
C PRO A 113 -4.93 -12.29 -7.69
N LEU A 114 -5.98 -12.93 -7.19
CA LEU A 114 -5.88 -14.00 -6.21
C LEU A 114 -5.07 -15.22 -6.70
N SER A 115 -5.04 -15.43 -8.01
CA SER A 115 -4.27 -16.50 -8.63
C SER A 115 -2.99 -15.96 -9.25
N LEU A 116 -1.86 -16.40 -8.70
CA LEU A 116 -0.51 -16.15 -9.24
C LEU A 116 -0.21 -16.90 -10.57
N LEU A 117 -1.18 -17.66 -11.08
CA LEU A 117 -1.13 -18.20 -12.45
C LEU A 117 -1.56 -17.15 -13.49
N THR A 118 -2.14 -16.04 -13.04
CA THR A 118 -2.53 -14.92 -13.89
C THR A 118 -1.27 -14.12 -14.24
N PRO A 119 -1.11 -13.66 -15.50
CA PRO A 119 -0.02 -12.76 -15.87
C PRO A 119 0.04 -11.53 -14.97
N LEU A 120 1.23 -10.93 -14.88
CA LEU A 120 1.43 -9.68 -14.15
C LEU A 120 0.41 -8.64 -14.61
N THR A 121 -0.42 -8.16 -13.68
CA THR A 121 -1.39 -7.11 -13.93
C THR A 121 -0.73 -5.77 -13.66
N GLU A 122 -0.88 -4.83 -14.59
CA GLU A 122 -0.55 -3.41 -14.36
C GLU A 122 -1.68 -2.67 -13.64
N GLN A 123 -2.70 -3.41 -13.19
CA GLN A 123 -3.83 -2.90 -12.46
C GLN A 123 -3.39 -2.26 -11.15
N LYS A 124 -4.02 -1.14 -10.78
CA LYS A 124 -3.69 -0.40 -9.56
C LYS A 124 -4.93 -0.06 -8.76
N LEU A 125 -4.78 -0.02 -7.44
CA LEU A 125 -5.70 0.62 -6.52
C LEU A 125 -5.01 1.84 -5.92
N VAL A 126 -5.56 3.02 -6.20
CA VAL A 126 -5.08 4.28 -5.67
C VAL A 126 -6.05 4.72 -4.58
N LEU A 127 -5.55 5.03 -3.39
CA LEU A 127 -6.38 5.56 -2.31
C LEU A 127 -6.20 7.07 -2.20
N GLY A 128 -7.31 7.74 -1.89
CA GLY A 128 -7.34 9.15 -1.63
C GLY A 128 -8.30 9.53 -0.50
N PHE A 129 -8.25 10.80 -0.13
CA PHE A 129 -9.12 11.38 0.90
C PHE A 129 -9.68 12.70 0.41
N ASP A 130 -11.00 12.80 0.33
CA ASP A 130 -11.70 14.05 0.08
C ASP A 130 -11.79 14.84 1.39
N LEU A 131 -11.03 15.94 1.48
CA LEU A 131 -10.98 16.79 2.66
C LEU A 131 -12.31 17.49 2.94
N GLN A 132 -13.06 17.85 1.90
CA GLN A 132 -14.31 18.59 2.03
C GLN A 132 -15.44 17.69 2.51
N ARG A 133 -15.60 16.52 1.88
CA ARG A 133 -16.62 15.53 2.24
C ARG A 133 -16.20 14.71 3.46
N ARG A 134 -14.91 14.68 3.81
CA ARG A 134 -14.30 13.78 4.79
C ARG A 134 -14.50 12.31 4.41
N HIS A 135 -14.32 12.00 3.14
CA HIS A 135 -14.52 10.66 2.58
C HIS A 135 -13.19 10.02 2.21
N ILE A 136 -13.04 8.74 2.54
CA ILE A 136 -12.00 7.87 2.01
C ILE A 136 -12.46 7.40 0.64
N LEU A 137 -11.56 7.53 -0.33
CA LEU A 137 -11.78 7.22 -1.73
C LEU A 137 -10.81 6.12 -2.17
N GLY A 138 -11.28 5.26 -3.07
CA GLY A 138 -10.43 4.28 -3.74
C GLY A 138 -10.75 4.24 -5.23
N TYR A 139 -9.73 4.33 -6.06
CA TYR A 139 -9.81 4.35 -7.52
C TYR A 139 -9.09 3.14 -8.08
N PHE A 140 -9.80 2.35 -8.87
CA PHE A 140 -9.26 1.21 -9.60
C PHE A 140 -8.87 1.63 -11.03
N PHE A 141 -7.68 1.22 -11.45
CA PHE A 141 -7.14 1.45 -12.79
C PHE A 141 -6.77 0.12 -13.43
N GLU A 142 -7.09 -0.05 -14.71
CA GLU A 142 -6.60 -1.21 -15.48
C GLU A 142 -5.09 -1.15 -15.72
N SER A 143 -4.57 0.07 -15.88
CA SER A 143 -3.15 0.40 -15.95
C SER A 143 -2.96 1.83 -15.48
N ALA A 144 -1.97 2.08 -14.63
CA ALA A 144 -1.60 3.43 -14.21
C ALA A 144 -0.10 3.54 -13.90
N PRO A 145 0.48 4.75 -14.00
CA PRO A 145 1.85 5.03 -13.59
C PRO A 145 2.13 4.63 -12.13
N ASP A 146 3.40 4.37 -11.82
CA ASP A 146 3.80 4.00 -10.46
C ASP A 146 3.80 5.19 -9.48
N ASN A 147 4.05 6.41 -9.96
CA ASN A 147 4.10 7.59 -9.11
C ASN A 147 2.74 8.31 -9.03
N LEU A 148 2.45 8.88 -7.85
CA LEU A 148 1.17 9.55 -7.59
C LEU A 148 0.99 10.85 -8.36
N VAL A 149 2.09 11.54 -8.70
CA VAL A 149 2.06 12.77 -9.52
C VAL A 149 1.40 12.47 -10.86
N ASP A 150 1.87 11.46 -11.58
CA ASP A 150 1.33 11.12 -12.89
C ASP A 150 -0.11 10.59 -12.80
N ILE A 151 -0.45 9.88 -11.72
CA ILE A 151 -1.85 9.48 -11.45
C ILE A 151 -2.77 10.70 -11.31
N GLY A 152 -2.27 11.79 -10.72
CA GLY A 152 -3.03 13.04 -10.63
C GLY A 152 -3.51 13.57 -11.98
N TYR A 153 -2.77 13.32 -13.08
CA TYR A 153 -3.18 13.73 -14.43
C TYR A 153 -4.29 12.86 -15.03
N ILE A 154 -4.47 11.64 -14.54
CA ILE A 154 -5.37 10.64 -15.14
C ILE A 154 -6.44 10.14 -14.15
N LEU A 155 -6.69 10.86 -13.05
CA LEU A 155 -7.61 10.37 -12.00
C LEU A 155 -9.02 10.09 -12.56
N ASP A 156 -9.46 10.88 -13.54
CA ASP A 156 -10.75 10.76 -14.22
C ASP A 156 -10.89 9.47 -15.05
N GLU A 157 -9.78 8.83 -15.41
CA GLU A 157 -9.78 7.51 -16.06
C GLU A 157 -10.02 6.36 -15.06
N GLY A 158 -9.86 6.62 -13.75
CA GLY A 158 -10.02 5.64 -12.69
C GLY A 158 -11.47 5.38 -12.32
N GLN A 159 -11.85 4.11 -12.16
CA GLN A 159 -13.16 3.77 -11.61
C GLN A 159 -13.15 3.96 -10.09
N GLN A 160 -14.04 4.78 -9.55
CA GLN A 160 -14.20 4.90 -8.09
C GLN A 160 -14.88 3.64 -7.52
N VAL A 161 -14.19 2.94 -6.62
CA VAL A 161 -14.61 1.64 -6.07
C VAL A 161 -14.85 1.66 -4.56
N ILE A 162 -14.30 2.64 -3.85
CA ILE A 162 -14.50 2.88 -2.42
C ILE A 162 -14.90 4.35 -2.27
N ASP A 163 -15.95 4.61 -1.49
CA ASP A 163 -16.42 5.95 -1.12
C ASP A 163 -17.11 5.89 0.24
N ILE A 164 -16.37 6.23 1.30
CA ILE A 164 -16.81 6.00 2.68
C ILE A 164 -16.49 7.21 3.54
N HIS A 165 -17.49 7.73 4.25
CA HIS A 165 -17.27 8.77 5.25
C HIS A 165 -16.34 8.29 6.37
N ILE A 166 -15.41 9.15 6.82
CA ILE A 166 -14.39 8.80 7.82
C ILE A 166 -14.98 8.21 9.11
N ASP A 167 -16.08 8.77 9.62
CA ASP A 167 -16.73 8.26 10.84
C ASP A 167 -17.29 6.84 10.65
N ARG A 168 -17.78 6.53 9.44
CA ARG A 168 -18.26 5.19 9.09
C ARG A 168 -17.09 4.22 9.04
N PHE A 169 -15.98 4.61 8.42
CA PHE A 169 -14.74 3.82 8.44
C PHE A 169 -14.26 3.54 9.87
N LEU A 170 -14.18 4.56 10.73
CA LEU A 170 -13.73 4.37 12.12
C LEU A 170 -14.64 3.48 12.94
N ALA A 171 -15.96 3.53 12.71
CA ALA A 171 -16.91 2.62 13.35
C ALA A 171 -16.67 1.16 12.91
N MET A 172 -16.50 0.92 11.61
CA MET A 172 -16.19 -0.41 11.08
C MET A 172 -14.83 -0.93 11.56
N TYR A 173 -13.83 -0.06 11.55
CA TYR A 173 -12.47 -0.36 11.99
C TYR A 173 -12.44 -0.74 13.47
N THR A 174 -13.11 0.04 14.31
CA THR A 174 -13.29 -0.28 15.74
C THR A 174 -13.99 -1.61 15.93
N TYR A 175 -15.06 -1.86 15.17
CA TYR A 175 -15.82 -3.10 15.26
C TYR A 175 -14.97 -4.33 14.87
N MET A 176 -14.22 -4.22 13.78
CA MET A 176 -13.33 -5.28 13.31
C MET A 176 -12.27 -5.63 14.36
N VAL A 177 -11.66 -4.63 15.00
CA VAL A 177 -10.59 -4.85 15.98
C VAL A 177 -11.13 -5.31 17.33
N LYS A 178 -12.26 -4.77 17.81
CA LYS A 178 -12.81 -5.09 19.12
C LYS A 178 -13.64 -6.37 19.17
N GLU A 179 -14.47 -6.63 18.16
CA GLU A 179 -15.58 -7.56 18.34
C GLU A 179 -15.56 -8.82 17.46
N TYR A 180 -14.94 -8.87 16.27
CA TYR A 180 -15.15 -10.04 15.40
C TYR A 180 -13.98 -10.47 14.51
N ILE A 181 -13.54 -11.70 14.77
CA ILE A 181 -12.77 -12.59 13.89
C ILE A 181 -13.48 -12.83 12.54
N GLU A 182 -14.81 -12.83 12.52
CA GLU A 182 -15.59 -13.06 11.29
C GLU A 182 -15.34 -11.97 10.24
N VAL A 183 -15.28 -10.70 10.66
CA VAL A 183 -14.98 -9.57 9.77
C VAL A 183 -13.58 -9.73 9.17
N LEU A 184 -12.60 -10.12 10.00
CA LEU A 184 -11.23 -10.38 9.53
C LEU A 184 -11.13 -11.59 8.60
N GLY A 185 -12.03 -12.57 8.67
CA GLY A 185 -12.06 -13.71 7.75
C GLY A 185 -12.66 -13.38 6.39
N ILE A 186 -13.59 -12.41 6.35
CA ILE A 186 -14.32 -12.01 5.13
C ILE A 186 -13.69 -10.79 4.43
N GLY A 187 -13.01 -9.92 5.19
CA GLY A 187 -12.61 -8.58 4.77
C GLY A 187 -13.64 -7.54 5.23
N MET A 188 -13.17 -6.43 5.80
CA MET A 188 -14.02 -5.37 6.37
C MET A 188 -14.89 -4.72 5.30
N PHE A 189 -14.31 -4.30 4.18
CA PHE A 189 -15.07 -3.64 3.10
C PHE A 189 -16.08 -4.59 2.48
N ARG A 190 -15.74 -5.87 2.36
CA ARG A 190 -16.67 -6.90 1.88
C ARG A 190 -17.80 -7.15 2.87
N TYR A 191 -17.48 -7.30 4.15
CA TYR A 191 -18.46 -7.58 5.20
C TYR A 191 -19.51 -6.46 5.30
N PHE A 192 -19.06 -5.20 5.25
CA PHE A 192 -19.94 -4.04 5.32
C PHE A 192 -20.48 -3.57 3.96
N ARG A 193 -20.06 -4.20 2.85
CA ARG A 193 -20.45 -3.87 1.47
C ARG A 193 -20.09 -2.44 1.04
N GLU A 194 -18.90 -2.00 1.44
CA GLU A 194 -18.40 -0.64 1.20
C GLU A 194 -17.35 -0.58 0.07
N SER A 195 -17.25 -1.65 -0.73
CA SER A 195 -16.44 -1.72 -1.95
C SER A 195 -17.26 -2.31 -3.09
N GLN A 196 -17.11 -1.74 -4.29
CA GLN A 196 -17.72 -2.28 -5.51
C GLN A 196 -17.01 -3.53 -6.04
N TYR A 197 -15.75 -3.74 -5.64
CA TYR A 197 -14.95 -4.90 -6.00
C TYR A 197 -14.78 -5.83 -4.81
N GLU A 198 -14.75 -7.14 -5.07
CA GLU A 198 -14.37 -8.12 -4.07
C GLU A 198 -12.86 -8.03 -3.83
N LEU A 199 -12.49 -7.39 -2.73
CA LEU A 199 -11.12 -7.37 -2.24
C LEU A 199 -10.81 -8.72 -1.60
N PRO A 200 -9.68 -9.36 -1.96
CA PRO A 200 -9.15 -10.46 -1.17
C PRO A 200 -8.99 -10.04 0.29
N THR A 201 -9.23 -10.93 1.25
CA THR A 201 -9.22 -10.61 2.68
C THR A 201 -7.89 -9.98 3.11
N GLY A 202 -6.76 -10.48 2.59
CA GLY A 202 -5.46 -9.88 2.87
C GLY A 202 -5.24 -8.52 2.18
N MET A 203 -5.82 -8.28 1.01
CA MET A 203 -5.80 -6.97 0.33
C MET A 203 -6.69 -5.96 1.05
N ASP A 204 -7.89 -6.38 1.48
CA ASP A 204 -8.81 -5.61 2.31
C ASP A 204 -8.14 -5.14 3.60
N LEU A 205 -7.40 -6.03 4.26
CA LEU A 205 -6.62 -5.70 5.44
C LEU A 205 -5.48 -4.73 5.14
N THR A 206 -4.80 -4.91 4.01
CA THR A 206 -3.74 -4.01 3.53
C THR A 206 -4.28 -2.60 3.26
N VAL A 207 -5.42 -2.48 2.58
CA VAL A 207 -6.14 -1.22 2.35
C VAL A 207 -6.50 -0.57 3.68
N THR A 208 -7.04 -1.34 4.62
CA THR A 208 -7.39 -0.85 5.96
C THR A 208 -6.18 -0.28 6.70
N ILE A 209 -5.04 -0.97 6.65
CA ILE A 209 -3.79 -0.51 7.26
C ILE A 209 -3.29 0.79 6.62
N GLN A 210 -3.29 0.88 5.29
CA GLN A 210 -2.86 2.10 4.58
C GLN A 210 -3.74 3.30 4.93
N ILE A 211 -5.06 3.10 5.06
CA ILE A 211 -5.98 4.17 5.49
C ILE A 211 -5.69 4.56 6.93
N ALA A 212 -5.57 3.61 7.85
CA ALA A 212 -5.29 3.90 9.27
C ALA A 212 -3.98 4.68 9.43
N GLN A 213 -2.94 4.28 8.69
CA GLN A 213 -1.65 4.96 8.65
C GLN A 213 -1.78 6.39 8.11
N PHE A 214 -2.49 6.60 7.00
CA PHE A 214 -2.77 7.95 6.48
C PHE A 214 -3.51 8.82 7.52
N LEU A 215 -4.55 8.28 8.16
CA LEU A 215 -5.29 9.01 9.18
C LEU A 215 -4.41 9.41 10.38
N ASN A 216 -3.46 8.56 10.77
CA ASN A 216 -2.49 8.86 11.82
C ASN A 216 -1.46 9.92 11.40
N ASP A 217 -0.90 9.79 10.20
CA ASP A 217 0.06 10.73 9.62
C ASP A 217 -0.56 12.13 9.50
N PHE A 218 -1.83 12.22 9.09
CA PHE A 218 -2.57 13.48 8.89
C PHE A 218 -3.49 13.86 10.06
N ALA A 219 -3.33 13.26 11.25
CA ALA A 219 -4.31 13.45 12.32
C ALA A 219 -4.40 14.91 12.80
N ASP A 220 -3.29 15.66 12.77
CA ASP A 220 -3.25 17.08 13.14
C ASP A 220 -4.06 17.94 12.15
N LEU A 221 -4.02 17.61 10.86
CA LEU A 221 -4.85 18.26 9.83
C LEU A 221 -6.34 17.91 10.02
N LEU A 222 -6.65 16.63 10.25
CA LEU A 222 -8.02 16.12 10.22
C LEU A 222 -8.83 16.36 11.50
N TRP A 223 -8.15 16.46 12.65
CA TRP A 223 -8.76 16.63 13.98
C TRP A 223 -8.24 17.82 14.78
N GLY A 224 -7.18 18.51 14.33
CA GLY A 224 -6.60 19.66 15.02
C GLY A 224 -6.25 19.31 16.47
N GLN A 225 -6.81 20.06 17.42
CA GLN A 225 -6.57 19.87 18.85
C GLN A 225 -7.02 18.49 19.39
N LYS A 226 -7.85 17.75 18.65
CA LYS A 226 -8.31 16.39 19.03
C LYS A 226 -7.44 15.28 18.45
N SER A 227 -6.33 15.61 17.77
CA SER A 227 -5.46 14.60 17.16
C SER A 227 -4.83 13.66 18.19
N THR A 228 -4.55 14.14 19.40
CA THR A 228 -4.05 13.30 20.50
C THR A 228 -5.06 12.24 20.91
N ASP A 229 -6.34 12.61 21.01
CA ASP A 229 -7.42 11.70 21.36
C ASP A 229 -7.62 10.65 20.26
N PHE A 230 -7.52 11.07 18.99
CA PHE A 230 -7.56 10.13 17.87
C PHE A 230 -6.43 9.09 17.97
N ARG A 231 -5.17 9.54 18.13
CA ARG A 231 -4.02 8.64 18.21
C ARG A 231 -4.12 7.67 19.40
N GLN A 232 -4.56 8.16 20.56
CA GLN A 232 -4.78 7.30 21.74
C GLN A 232 -5.82 6.20 21.50
N ASN A 233 -6.81 6.43 20.64
CA ASN A 233 -7.89 5.48 20.39
C ASN A 233 -7.55 4.46 19.28
N TYR A 234 -6.69 4.82 18.31
CA TYR A 234 -6.56 4.06 17.06
C TYR A 234 -5.14 3.62 16.71
N THR A 235 -4.07 4.18 17.29
CA THR A 235 -2.70 3.77 16.94
C THR A 235 -2.44 2.29 17.24
N ASP A 236 -2.91 1.81 18.39
CA ASP A 236 -2.77 0.40 18.78
C ASP A 236 -3.51 -0.55 17.84
N TYR A 237 -4.54 -0.08 17.13
CA TYR A 237 -5.32 -0.91 16.23
C TYR A 237 -4.52 -1.21 14.96
N GLU A 238 -3.76 -0.24 14.45
CA GLU A 238 -2.93 -0.43 13.26
C GLU A 238 -1.86 -1.49 13.53
N GLU A 239 -1.18 -1.38 14.68
CA GLU A 239 -0.15 -2.34 15.10
C GLU A 239 -0.70 -3.76 15.26
N GLN A 240 -1.92 -3.90 15.80
CA GLN A 240 -2.59 -5.20 15.91
C GLN A 240 -2.83 -5.84 14.53
N LEU A 241 -3.29 -5.08 13.54
CA LEU A 241 -3.50 -5.61 12.18
C LEU A 241 -2.18 -6.00 11.49
N ARG A 242 -1.13 -5.18 11.66
CA ARG A 242 0.20 -5.48 11.14
C ARG A 242 0.78 -6.75 11.77
N THR A 243 0.60 -6.90 13.09
CA THR A 243 1.01 -8.09 13.84
C THR A 243 0.29 -9.34 13.34
N LEU A 244 -1.00 -9.21 13.02
CA LEU A 244 -1.80 -10.30 12.47
C LEU A 244 -1.25 -10.79 11.12
N LEU A 245 -0.95 -9.87 10.19
CA LEU A 245 -0.32 -10.20 8.91
C LEU A 245 1.05 -10.85 9.10
N SER A 246 1.90 -10.25 9.96
CA SER A 246 3.25 -10.77 10.24
C SER A 246 3.21 -12.19 10.80
N LYS A 247 2.30 -12.46 11.74
CA LYS A 247 2.11 -13.80 12.31
C LYS A 247 1.62 -14.80 11.27
N ALA A 248 0.67 -14.41 10.41
CA ALA A 248 0.16 -15.27 9.34
C ALA A 248 1.30 -15.66 8.38
N SER A 249 2.07 -14.67 7.92
CA SER A 249 3.26 -14.86 7.08
C SER A 249 4.28 -15.80 7.75
N TRP A 250 4.69 -15.51 8.98
CA TRP A 250 5.67 -16.34 9.68
C TRP A 250 5.23 -17.81 9.81
N GLU A 251 3.97 -18.04 10.17
CA GLU A 251 3.44 -19.40 10.31
C GLU A 251 3.40 -20.17 8.97
N SER A 252 3.12 -19.48 7.85
CA SER A 252 3.04 -20.11 6.53
C SER A 252 4.42 -20.48 5.99
N TRP A 253 5.40 -19.58 6.11
CA TRP A 253 6.77 -19.84 5.68
C TRP A 253 7.41 -20.96 6.47
N PHE A 254 7.18 -21.00 7.78
CA PHE A 254 7.70 -22.08 8.62
C PHE A 254 7.04 -23.44 8.30
N ALA A 255 5.78 -23.45 7.88
CA ALA A 255 5.12 -24.66 7.43
C ALA A 255 5.69 -25.18 6.10
N VAL A 256 6.01 -24.30 5.14
CA VAL A 256 6.74 -24.68 3.92
C VAL A 256 8.10 -25.26 4.27
N GLN A 257 8.83 -24.62 5.19
CA GLN A 257 10.14 -25.11 5.62
C GLN A 257 10.08 -26.52 6.22
N LYS A 258 8.96 -26.87 6.87
CA LYS A 258 8.67 -28.22 7.37
C LYS A 258 8.21 -29.22 6.31
N GLY A 259 8.20 -28.81 5.04
CA GLY A 259 7.76 -29.64 3.92
C GLY A 259 6.25 -29.84 3.84
N LEU A 260 5.45 -29.01 4.54
CA LEU A 260 4.00 -29.11 4.44
C LEU A 260 3.54 -28.52 3.11
N THR A 261 2.73 -29.30 2.39
CA THR A 261 1.91 -28.77 1.30
C THR A 261 0.85 -27.83 1.87
N ILE A 262 0.32 -26.94 1.02
CA ILE A 262 -0.80 -26.07 1.40
C ILE A 262 -1.97 -26.88 1.95
N GLN A 263 -2.30 -28.04 1.35
CA GLN A 263 -3.41 -28.88 1.79
C GLN A 263 -3.18 -29.48 3.17
N GLN A 264 -1.99 -29.99 3.45
CA GLN A 264 -1.63 -30.52 4.76
C GLN A 264 -1.63 -29.43 5.84
N TYR A 265 -1.15 -28.23 5.50
CA TYR A 265 -1.26 -27.09 6.40
C TYR A 265 -2.73 -26.77 6.69
N ARG A 266 -3.57 -26.70 5.65
CA ARG A 266 -5.01 -26.44 5.78
C ARG A 266 -5.70 -27.47 6.67
N GLU A 267 -5.47 -28.76 6.46
CA GLU A 267 -6.05 -29.83 7.27
C GLU A 267 -5.60 -29.76 8.73
N LYS A 268 -4.30 -29.54 8.97
CA LYS A 268 -3.76 -29.39 10.32
C LYS A 268 -4.39 -28.21 11.03
N LYS A 269 -4.57 -27.10 10.33
CA LYS A 269 -5.20 -25.89 10.83
C LYS A 269 -6.70 -26.13 11.12
N ILE A 270 -7.49 -26.60 10.16
CA ILE A 270 -8.93 -26.87 10.35
C ILE A 270 -9.19 -27.79 11.56
N ASN A 271 -8.37 -28.82 11.76
CA ASN A 271 -8.55 -29.81 12.82
C ASN A 271 -8.03 -29.37 14.21
N GLN A 272 -7.24 -28.31 14.31
CA GLN A 272 -6.57 -27.89 15.55
C GLN A 272 -6.97 -26.49 16.03
N MET A 273 -7.79 -25.76 15.28
CA MET A 273 -7.89 -24.31 15.44
C MET A 273 -8.98 -23.80 16.39
N LYS A 274 -8.54 -22.93 17.31
CA LYS A 274 -9.38 -21.89 17.93
C LYS A 274 -9.73 -20.82 16.90
N LEU A 275 -10.79 -20.05 17.16
CA LEU A 275 -11.36 -19.04 16.25
C LEU A 275 -10.30 -18.06 15.70
N GLU A 276 -9.39 -17.54 16.54
CA GLU A 276 -8.31 -16.61 16.14
C GLU A 276 -7.36 -17.19 15.09
N GLN A 277 -7.11 -18.50 15.16
CA GLN A 277 -6.22 -19.15 14.22
C GLN A 277 -6.91 -19.32 12.86
N ARG A 278 -8.25 -19.39 12.82
CA ARG A 278 -9.01 -19.41 11.55
C ARG A 278 -8.88 -18.08 10.79
N VAL A 279 -8.75 -16.95 11.48
CA VAL A 279 -8.45 -15.66 10.82
C VAL A 279 -7.12 -15.70 10.10
N LEU A 280 -6.07 -16.13 10.79
CA LEU A 280 -4.73 -16.26 10.18
C LEU A 280 -4.75 -17.17 8.96
N TYR A 281 -5.59 -18.20 8.99
CA TYR A 281 -5.84 -19.05 7.83
C TYR A 281 -6.53 -18.28 6.70
N ASP A 282 -7.63 -17.57 6.96
CA ASP A 282 -8.42 -16.92 5.92
C ASP A 282 -7.62 -15.79 5.24
N LEU A 283 -6.79 -15.06 6.01
CA LEU A 283 -5.87 -14.03 5.49
C LEU A 283 -4.86 -14.53 4.45
N LEU A 284 -4.49 -15.81 4.51
CA LEU A 284 -3.53 -16.42 3.58
C LEU A 284 -4.22 -17.10 2.39
N PHE A 285 -5.48 -17.50 2.53
CA PHE A 285 -6.07 -18.51 1.66
C PHE A 285 -7.44 -18.20 1.09
N ASP A 286 -7.97 -16.98 1.30
CA ASP A 286 -9.15 -16.44 0.63
C ASP A 286 -10.16 -17.52 0.24
N ARG A 287 -10.90 -18.02 1.23
CA ARG A 287 -11.92 -19.02 0.94
C ARG A 287 -12.97 -18.37 0.04
N PRO A 288 -13.48 -19.07 -0.99
CA PRO A 288 -14.80 -18.76 -1.49
C PRO A 288 -15.80 -19.01 -0.34
N TYR A 289 -16.28 -17.94 0.27
CA TYR A 289 -17.35 -18.02 1.26
C TYR A 289 -18.64 -18.35 0.53
N VAL A 290 -19.08 -19.61 0.60
CA VAL A 290 -20.46 -19.97 0.27
C VAL A 290 -21.29 -19.54 1.47
N LEU A 291 -22.04 -18.44 1.34
CA LEU A 291 -23.11 -18.13 2.28
C LEU A 291 -24.10 -19.30 2.24
N SER A 292 -24.00 -20.21 3.21
CA SER A 292 -25.10 -21.14 3.47
C SER A 292 -26.30 -20.30 3.85
N ALA A 293 -27.28 -20.22 2.94
CA ALA A 293 -28.56 -19.57 3.20
C ALA A 293 -29.10 -20.06 4.55
N PRO A 294 -29.70 -19.18 5.37
CA PRO A 294 -30.31 -19.61 6.60
C PRO A 294 -31.34 -20.68 6.24
N SER A 295 -31.17 -21.86 6.83
CA SER A 295 -32.15 -22.93 6.78
C SER A 295 -33.49 -22.33 7.18
N THR A 296 -34.39 -22.18 6.22
CA THR A 296 -35.80 -21.96 6.49
C THR A 296 -36.26 -23.13 7.35
N GLN A 297 -36.28 -22.93 8.66
CA GLN A 297 -37.07 -23.77 9.54
C GLN A 297 -38.50 -23.52 9.14
N SER A 298 -39.05 -24.49 8.41
CA SER A 298 -40.47 -24.64 8.21
C SER A 298 -41.13 -24.71 9.59
N LEU A 299 -41.83 -23.65 9.96
CA LEU A 299 -42.84 -23.70 11.02
C LEU A 299 -43.95 -24.63 10.52
N SER A 300 -43.96 -25.85 11.03
CA SER A 300 -45.13 -26.75 11.05
C SER A 300 -45.87 -26.56 12.36
#